data_AF-X1P7I5-F1
#
_entry.id   AF-X1P7I5-F1
#
_cell.length_a   1.000
_cell.length_b   1.000
_cell.length_c   1.000
_cell.angle_alpha   90.00
_cell.angle_beta   90.00
_cell.angle_gamma   90.00
#
_symmetry.space_group_name_H-M   'P 1'
#
loop_
_entity.id
_entity.type
_entity.pdbx_description
1 polymer ?
#
loop_
_entity_poly.entity_id
_entity_poly.type
_entity_poly.pdbx_seq_one_letter_code
_entity_poly.pdbx_strand_id
1 'polypeptide(L)'
;LGILFFFSLTALSNGLPLPNPEEIPHYEIVLDVDFAGGTFSGVERIKFVNTTGEKLDEVFFRLYPNASALYGDGLLSVEEVLVEGDVVETSTSMGETILMVALPSPLEDRGTISLELRFNGRPAVWGSPGGTSSHVGYGIYAASAR
;
A
#
# COMPACT_ATOMS: atom_id res chain seq x y z
N LEU A 1 -3.39 14.36 -15.97
CA LEU A 1 -2.56 15.40 -15.34
C LEU A 1 -1.73 14.67 -14.27
N GLY A 2 -0.50 14.24 -14.61
CA GLY A 2 0.33 13.45 -13.68
C GLY A 2 1.09 14.35 -12.73
N ILE A 3 0.89 14.18 -11.42
CA ILE A 3 1.68 14.87 -10.40
C ILE A 3 2.83 13.93 -10.04
N LEU A 4 4.05 14.27 -10.46
CA LEU A 4 5.27 13.66 -9.90
C LEU A 4 5.60 14.36 -8.58
N PHE A 5 5.57 13.61 -7.49
CA PHE A 5 6.11 14.07 -6.21
C PHE A 5 7.59 13.69 -6.11
N PHE A 6 8.48 14.69 -6.17
CA PHE A 6 9.89 14.53 -5.79
C PHE A 6 10.06 14.96 -4.33
N PHE A 7 10.34 14.01 -3.44
CA PHE A 7 10.77 14.32 -2.07
C PHE A 7 12.30 14.40 -2.04
N SER A 8 12.84 15.62 -2.10
CA SER A 8 14.26 15.87 -1.76
C SER A 8 14.33 16.24 -0.28
N LEU A 9 14.76 15.31 0.57
CA LEU A 9 15.00 15.58 1.98
C LEU A 9 16.45 16.02 2.18
N THR A 10 16.68 17.33 2.29
CA THR A 10 17.97 17.85 2.76
C THR A 10 18.13 17.48 4.23
N ALA A 11 19.10 16.62 4.55
CA ALA A 11 19.36 16.16 5.91
C ALA A 11 19.61 17.34 6.86
N LEU A 12 18.89 17.36 7.99
CA LEU A 12 19.25 18.15 9.16
C LEU A 12 20.50 17.54 9.80
N SER A 13 21.45 18.41 10.17
CA SER A 13 22.86 18.16 10.47
C SER A 13 23.18 17.38 11.76
N ASN A 14 22.45 16.32 12.10
CA ASN A 14 22.71 15.52 13.29
C ASN A 14 23.15 14.09 12.94
N GLY A 15 24.34 13.95 12.36
CA GLY A 15 25.29 12.83 12.53
C GLY A 15 24.87 11.37 12.24
N LEU A 16 23.59 11.09 11.99
CA LEU A 16 23.14 9.79 11.52
C LEU A 16 23.34 9.76 10.00
N PRO A 17 24.10 8.79 9.46
CA PRO A 17 24.16 8.62 8.02
C PRO A 17 22.74 8.38 7.52
N LEU A 18 22.34 9.10 6.46
CA LEU A 18 21.10 8.77 5.79
C LEU A 18 21.17 7.31 5.35
N PRO A 19 20.09 6.52 5.53
CA PRO A 19 20.06 5.18 4.98
C PRO A 19 20.35 5.27 3.48
N ASN A 20 21.18 4.35 3.00
CA ASN A 20 21.45 4.22 1.58
C ASN A 20 20.11 4.06 0.85
N PRO A 21 19.77 4.91 -0.14
CA PRO A 21 18.50 4.79 -0.87
C PRO A 21 18.29 3.39 -1.44
N GLU A 22 19.36 2.71 -1.87
CA GLU A 22 19.28 1.32 -2.37
C GLU A 22 18.87 0.29 -1.31
N GLU A 23 18.89 0.64 -0.02
CA GLU A 23 18.56 -0.25 1.10
C GLU A 23 17.16 0.00 1.68
N ILE A 24 16.39 0.91 1.07
CA ILE A 24 15.02 1.19 1.48
C ILE A 24 14.03 0.85 0.35
N PRO A 25 12.82 0.40 0.69
CA PRO A 25 11.80 0.15 -0.32
C PRO A 25 11.40 1.43 -1.06
N HIS A 26 11.18 1.32 -2.37
CA HIS A 26 10.66 2.39 -3.21
C HIS A 26 9.27 2.04 -3.70
N TYR A 27 8.39 3.05 -3.74
CA TYR A 27 6.99 2.90 -4.13
C TYR A 27 6.65 3.95 -5.18
N GLU A 28 6.04 3.51 -6.27
CA GLU A 28 5.42 4.37 -7.28
C GLU A 28 3.96 3.97 -7.40
N ILE A 29 3.05 4.94 -7.23
CA ILE A 29 1.61 4.69 -7.32
C ILE A 29 1.05 5.55 -8.44
N VAL A 30 0.40 4.89 -9.40
CA VAL A 30 -0.38 5.53 -10.45
C VAL A 30 -1.85 5.23 -10.18
N LEU A 31 -2.64 6.29 -9.99
CA LEU A 31 -4.04 6.20 -9.59
C LEU A 31 -4.94 6.90 -10.60
N ASP A 32 -6.06 6.26 -10.92
CA ASP A 32 -7.21 6.85 -11.60
C ASP A 32 -8.37 6.97 -10.60
N VAL A 33 -9.05 8.13 -10.61
CA VAL A 33 -10.10 8.45 -9.64
C VAL A 33 -11.37 8.83 -10.41
N ASP A 34 -12.42 8.05 -10.20
CA ASP A 34 -13.77 8.37 -10.66
C ASP A 34 -14.53 9.10 -9.55
N PHE A 35 -14.54 10.43 -9.65
CA PHE A 35 -15.27 11.28 -8.70
C PHE A 35 -16.79 11.12 -8.78
N ALA A 36 -17.34 10.73 -9.94
CA ALA A 36 -18.79 10.57 -10.11
C ALA A 36 -19.26 9.24 -9.53
N GLY A 37 -18.50 8.17 -9.76
CA GLY A 37 -18.75 6.84 -9.21
C GLY A 37 -18.26 6.66 -7.78
N GLY A 38 -17.41 7.54 -7.27
CA GLY A 38 -16.82 7.44 -5.92
C GLY A 38 -15.90 6.24 -5.79
N THR A 39 -15.12 5.94 -6.83
CA THR A 39 -14.20 4.80 -6.88
C THR A 39 -12.82 5.23 -7.36
N PHE A 40 -11.84 4.35 -7.17
CA PHE A 40 -10.51 4.52 -7.71
C PHE A 40 -9.94 3.17 -8.15
N SER A 41 -9.00 3.22 -9.07
CA SER A 41 -8.19 2.07 -9.49
C SER A 41 -6.77 2.50 -9.79
N GLY A 42 -5.83 1.57 -9.79
CA GLY A 42 -4.45 1.93 -10.00
C GLY A 42 -3.50 0.76 -10.04
N VAL A 43 -2.22 1.14 -10.16
CA VAL A 43 -1.08 0.23 -10.12
C VAL A 43 -0.06 0.80 -9.14
N GLU A 44 0.38 -0.04 -8.20
CA GLU A 44 1.49 0.24 -7.31
C GLU A 44 2.70 -0.60 -7.75
N ARG A 45 3.84 0.06 -7.97
CA ARG A 45 5.12 -0.58 -8.29
C ARG A 45 6.05 -0.43 -7.11
N ILE A 46 6.61 -1.54 -6.66
CA ILE A 46 7.38 -1.63 -5.42
C ILE A 46 8.75 -2.22 -5.74
N LYS A 47 9.83 -1.52 -5.40
CA LYS A 47 11.16 -2.12 -5.25
C LYS A 47 11.33 -2.43 -3.77
N PHE A 48 11.08 -3.67 -3.37
CA PHE A 48 11.14 -4.13 -1.99
C PHE A 48 12.55 -4.62 -1.66
N VAL A 49 13.04 -4.31 -0.46
CA VAL A 49 14.32 -4.78 0.06
C VAL A 49 14.03 -5.59 1.32
N ASN A 50 14.51 -6.84 1.37
CA ASN A 50 14.44 -7.64 2.58
C ASN A 50 15.46 -7.13 3.60
N THR A 51 15.00 -6.67 4.75
CA THR A 51 15.85 -6.21 5.85
C THR A 51 15.50 -6.90 7.17
N THR A 52 14.92 -8.09 7.11
CA THR A 52 14.47 -8.83 8.30
C THR A 52 15.61 -9.55 9.00
N GLY A 53 16.75 -9.76 8.33
CA GLY A 53 17.83 -10.63 8.81
C GLY A 53 17.57 -12.11 8.53
N GLU A 54 16.44 -12.45 7.91
CA GLU A 54 16.04 -13.81 7.57
C GLU A 54 15.62 -13.90 6.10
N LYS A 55 15.65 -15.12 5.55
CA LYS A 55 15.14 -15.39 4.20
C LYS A 55 13.60 -15.35 4.22
N LEU A 56 13.00 -14.73 3.21
CA LEU A 56 11.55 -14.62 3.06
C LEU A 56 11.05 -15.50 1.91
N ASP A 57 10.05 -16.32 2.17
CA ASP A 57 9.33 -17.06 1.13
C ASP A 57 8.06 -16.30 0.67
N GLU A 58 7.64 -15.28 1.43
CA GLU A 58 6.45 -14.48 1.20
C GLU A 58 6.61 -13.05 1.74
N VAL A 59 5.83 -12.12 1.21
CA VAL A 59 5.72 -10.75 1.72
C VAL A 59 4.27 -10.38 2.01
N PHE A 60 4.07 -9.48 2.97
CA PHE A 60 2.75 -9.08 3.45
C PHE A 60 2.49 -7.60 3.25
N PHE A 61 1.30 -7.27 2.75
CA PHE A 61 0.80 -5.91 2.61
C PHE A 61 -0.45 -5.69 3.46
N ARG A 62 -0.60 -4.49 4.02
CA ARG A 62 -1.80 -4.11 4.79
C ARG A 62 -2.79 -3.40 3.90
N LEU A 63 -3.99 -3.94 3.81
CA LEU A 63 -5.13 -3.32 3.12
C LEU A 63 -5.95 -2.53 4.14
N TYR A 64 -5.35 -1.44 4.64
CA TYR A 64 -5.94 -0.64 5.72
C TYR A 64 -7.39 -0.20 5.52
N PRO A 65 -7.84 0.19 4.30
CA PRO A 65 -9.24 0.56 4.09
C PRO A 65 -10.24 -0.51 4.56
N ASN A 66 -9.87 -1.79 4.50
CA ASN A 66 -10.75 -2.91 4.87
C ASN A 66 -10.91 -3.08 6.39
N ALA A 67 -10.06 -2.43 7.22
CA ALA A 67 -10.16 -2.48 8.67
C ALA A 67 -11.25 -1.50 9.17
N SER A 68 -12.50 -1.88 8.99
CA SER A 68 -13.66 -0.98 9.14
C SER A 68 -13.84 -0.37 10.53
N ALA A 69 -13.43 -1.08 11.58
CA ALA A 69 -13.43 -0.57 12.95
C ALA A 69 -12.54 0.67 13.15
N LEU A 70 -11.55 0.87 12.28
CA LEU A 70 -10.56 1.95 12.37
C LEU A 70 -10.67 2.97 11.21
N TYR A 71 -11.06 2.52 10.02
CA TYR A 71 -10.99 3.31 8.78
C TYR A 71 -12.34 3.53 8.08
N GLY A 72 -13.46 3.21 8.73
CA GLY A 72 -14.80 3.44 8.18
C GLY A 72 -15.22 2.35 7.19
N ASP A 73 -16.04 2.67 6.19
CA ASP A 73 -16.56 1.70 5.23
C ASP A 73 -15.80 1.68 3.90
N GLY A 74 -14.56 2.19 3.88
CA GLY A 74 -13.70 2.13 2.71
C GLY A 74 -13.37 0.70 2.32
N LEU A 75 -12.97 0.49 1.06
CA LEU A 75 -12.53 -0.82 0.57
C LEU A 75 -11.33 -0.66 -0.36
N LEU A 76 -10.45 -1.65 -0.32
CA LEU A 76 -9.31 -1.83 -1.21
C LEU A 76 -9.18 -3.31 -1.56
N SER A 77 -9.16 -3.61 -2.85
CA SER A 77 -8.94 -4.95 -3.38
C SER A 77 -7.73 -4.94 -4.30
N VAL A 78 -6.91 -5.97 -4.22
CA VAL A 78 -5.79 -6.21 -5.12
C VAL A 78 -6.18 -7.34 -6.05
N GLU A 79 -6.25 -7.06 -7.35
CA GLU A 79 -6.75 -7.98 -8.37
C GLU A 79 -5.65 -8.89 -8.92
N GLU A 80 -4.45 -8.35 -9.07
CA GLU A 80 -3.31 -9.02 -9.68
C GLU A 80 -2.02 -8.54 -9.01
N VAL A 81 -1.11 -9.49 -8.79
CA VAL A 81 0.24 -9.18 -8.32
C VAL A 81 1.24 -9.85 -9.25
N LEU A 82 2.21 -9.07 -9.73
CA LEU A 82 3.36 -9.55 -10.48
C LEU A 82 4.59 -9.46 -9.59
N VAL A 83 5.43 -10.48 -9.60
CA VAL A 83 6.75 -10.52 -8.96
C VAL A 83 7.78 -10.75 -10.06
N GLU A 84 8.70 -9.80 -10.26
CA GLU A 84 9.66 -9.81 -11.38
C GLU A 84 8.99 -9.96 -12.78
N GLY A 85 7.73 -9.55 -12.89
CA GLY A 85 6.93 -9.63 -14.12
C GLY A 85 6.08 -10.90 -14.28
N ASP A 86 6.21 -11.88 -13.38
CA ASP A 86 5.39 -13.09 -13.38
C ASP A 86 4.20 -12.93 -12.43
N VAL A 87 3.00 -13.31 -12.88
CA VAL A 87 1.80 -13.34 -12.02
C VAL A 87 1.96 -14.39 -10.94
N VAL A 88 1.72 -14.02 -9.68
CA VAL A 88 1.85 -14.92 -8.53
C VAL A 88 0.53 -15.12 -7.80
N GLU A 89 0.43 -16.23 -7.08
CA GLU A 89 -0.70 -16.47 -6.19
C GLU A 89 -0.64 -15.54 -4.98
N THR A 90 -1.82 -15.10 -4.55
CA THR A 90 -2.00 -14.28 -3.36
C THR A 90 -3.14 -14.81 -2.52
N SER A 91 -3.14 -14.47 -1.24
CA SER A 91 -4.26 -14.76 -0.36
C SER A 91 -4.49 -13.61 0.61
N THR A 92 -5.73 -13.47 1.07
CA THR A 92 -6.09 -12.46 2.06
C THR A 92 -6.46 -13.09 3.39
N SER A 93 -6.12 -12.42 4.49
CA SER A 93 -6.47 -12.87 5.85
C SER A 93 -6.96 -11.72 6.74
N MET A 94 -7.37 -12.05 7.96
CA MET A 94 -7.86 -11.09 8.97
C MET A 94 -8.98 -10.17 8.44
N GLY A 95 -10.00 -10.77 7.83
CA GLY A 95 -11.10 -10.00 7.24
C GLY A 95 -10.64 -9.11 6.09
N GLU A 96 -9.79 -9.64 5.21
CA GLU A 96 -9.24 -8.96 4.03
C GLU A 96 -8.37 -7.74 4.35
N THR A 97 -7.78 -7.66 5.55
CA THR A 97 -6.91 -6.54 5.95
C THR A 97 -5.42 -6.80 5.70
N ILE A 98 -5.06 -8.05 5.39
CA ILE A 98 -3.70 -8.46 5.06
C ILE A 98 -3.74 -9.20 3.73
N LEU A 99 -2.91 -8.77 2.79
CA LEU A 99 -2.57 -9.49 1.56
C LEU A 99 -1.23 -10.19 1.76
N MET A 100 -1.19 -11.49 1.48
CA MET A 100 0.02 -12.31 1.46
C MET A 100 0.37 -12.62 0.01
N VAL A 101 1.62 -12.39 -0.38
CA VAL A 101 2.14 -12.61 -1.72
C VAL A 101 3.26 -13.64 -1.63
N ALA A 102 3.06 -14.81 -2.25
CA ALA A 102 4.08 -15.84 -2.31
C ALA A 102 5.19 -15.44 -3.29
N LEU A 103 6.45 -15.62 -2.89
CA LEU A 103 7.59 -15.35 -3.76
C LEU A 103 7.93 -16.60 -4.59
N PRO A 104 8.12 -16.48 -5.92
CA PRO A 104 8.50 -17.62 -6.78
C PRO A 104 9.85 -18.24 -6.38
N SER A 105 10.72 -17.45 -5.76
CA SER A 105 11.97 -17.89 -5.17
C SER A 105 12.19 -17.16 -3.86
N PRO A 106 12.75 -17.82 -2.84
CA PRO A 106 13.02 -17.18 -1.56
C PRO A 106 13.92 -15.96 -1.71
N LEU A 107 13.57 -14.87 -1.04
CA LEU A 107 14.33 -13.63 -1.01
C LEU A 107 15.26 -13.64 0.20
N GLU A 108 16.56 -13.77 -0.06
CA GLU A 108 17.59 -13.71 0.98
C GLU A 108 17.60 -12.35 1.70
N ASP A 109 18.20 -12.31 2.89
CA ASP A 109 18.43 -11.04 3.59
C ASP A 109 19.21 -10.07 2.69
N ARG A 110 18.81 -8.79 2.72
CA ARG A 110 19.31 -7.73 1.84
C ARG A 110 19.02 -7.93 0.35
N GLY A 111 18.31 -9.00 -0.01
CA GLY A 111 17.79 -9.22 -1.35
C GLY A 111 16.78 -8.14 -1.75
N THR A 112 16.70 -7.85 -3.05
CA THR A 112 15.75 -6.91 -3.62
C THR A 112 14.84 -7.61 -4.62
N ILE A 113 13.57 -7.23 -4.66
CA ILE A 113 12.60 -7.73 -5.64
C ILE A 113 11.66 -6.62 -6.10
N SER A 114 11.19 -6.70 -7.34
CA SER A 114 10.19 -5.84 -7.92
C SER A 114 8.80 -6.48 -7.87
N LEU A 115 7.83 -5.74 -7.33
CA LEU A 115 6.43 -6.11 -7.32
C LEU A 115 5.58 -5.08 -8.08
N GLU A 116 4.53 -5.54 -8.75
CA GLU A 116 3.47 -4.70 -9.31
C GLU A 116 2.12 -5.19 -8.78
N LEU A 117 1.36 -4.33 -8.11
CA LEU A 117 0.04 -4.61 -7.57
C LEU A 117 -0.99 -3.81 -8.37
N ARG A 118 -1.93 -4.49 -9.04
CA ARG A 118 -3.12 -3.85 -9.62
C ARG A 118 -4.22 -3.83 -8.58
N PHE A 119 -4.81 -2.67 -8.35
CA PHE A 119 -5.81 -2.51 -7.29
C PHE A 119 -7.00 -1.66 -7.72
N ASN A 120 -8.11 -1.85 -7.03
CA ASN A 120 -9.29 -1.01 -7.09
C ASN A 120 -9.86 -0.79 -5.69
N GLY A 121 -10.70 0.23 -5.52
CA GLY A 121 -11.34 0.46 -4.25
C GLY A 121 -12.32 1.62 -4.25
N ARG A 122 -12.82 1.91 -3.04
CA ARG A 122 -13.65 3.07 -2.75
C ARG A 122 -13.22 3.70 -1.43
N PRO A 123 -13.23 5.04 -1.34
CA PRO A 123 -12.98 5.71 -0.08
C PRO A 123 -14.14 5.45 0.90
N ALA A 124 -13.87 5.60 2.20
CA ALA A 124 -14.92 5.62 3.21
C ALA A 124 -15.81 6.85 3.03
N VAL A 125 -17.12 6.69 3.20
CA VAL A 125 -18.09 7.79 3.14
C VAL A 125 -18.27 8.34 4.55
N TRP A 126 -17.75 9.55 4.79
CA TRP A 126 -17.90 10.22 6.07
C TRP A 126 -19.32 10.79 6.26
N GLY A 127 -19.93 10.57 7.42
CA GLY A 127 -21.18 11.23 7.83
C GLY A 127 -22.48 10.71 7.19
N SER A 128 -22.49 9.54 6.57
CA SER A 128 -23.70 8.97 5.96
C SER A 128 -24.79 8.67 7.01
N PRO A 129 -26.06 9.13 6.83
CA PRO A 129 -27.16 8.81 7.74
C PRO A 129 -27.44 7.29 7.68
N GLY A 130 -26.99 6.56 8.70
CA GLY A 130 -27.08 5.10 8.77
C GLY A 130 -25.74 4.39 9.01
N GLY A 131 -24.61 5.11 8.91
CA GLY A 131 -23.29 4.59 9.29
C GLY A 131 -23.15 4.57 10.82
N THR A 132 -23.08 3.39 11.43
CA THR A 132 -22.84 3.20 12.87
C THR A 132 -21.40 3.51 13.32
N SER A 133 -20.60 4.21 12.52
CA SER A 133 -19.24 4.59 12.90
C SER A 133 -19.26 5.89 13.69
N SER A 134 -19.59 5.80 14.98
CA SER A 134 -19.33 6.84 16.00
C SER A 134 -17.84 7.03 16.30
N HIS A 135 -16.95 6.57 15.42
CA HIS A 135 -15.50 6.56 15.66
C HIS A 135 -14.85 7.56 14.72
N VAL A 136 -14.19 8.54 15.34
CA VAL A 136 -13.23 9.43 14.69
C VAL A 136 -12.16 8.55 14.06
N GLY A 137 -12.25 8.31 12.76
CA GLY A 137 -11.25 7.53 12.03
C GLY A 137 -9.90 8.24 12.07
N TYR A 138 -8.81 7.47 12.20
CA TYR A 138 -7.45 8.01 12.11
C TYR A 138 -6.96 7.96 10.65
N GLY A 139 -6.33 9.05 10.17
CA GLY A 139 -5.56 9.07 8.91
C GLY A 139 -5.94 10.17 7.91
N ILE A 140 -5.24 10.21 6.76
CA ILE A 140 -5.45 11.18 5.66
C ILE A 140 -6.86 11.09 5.04
N TYR A 141 -7.59 10.00 5.29
CA TYR A 141 -8.99 9.80 4.92
C TYR A 141 -9.97 10.63 5.79
N ALA A 142 -9.49 11.24 6.87
CA ALA A 142 -10.32 12.06 7.78
C ALA A 142 -10.49 13.53 7.35
N ALA A 143 -9.77 14.01 6.33
CA ALA A 143 -9.63 15.45 6.06
C ALA A 143 -10.02 15.93 4.64
N SER A 144 -10.64 15.11 3.79
CA SER A 144 -11.04 15.53 2.43
C SER A 144 -12.54 15.85 2.33
N ALA A 145 -13.03 16.75 3.17
CA ALA A 145 -14.30 17.43 2.93
C ALA A 145 -14.11 18.94 3.16
N ARG A 146 -14.20 19.71 2.08
CA ARG A 146 -14.69 21.08 2.12
C ARG A 146 -16.07 21.08 1.51
#